data_AF-A0A9Y1Z8X0-F1
#
_entry.id   AF-A0A9Y1Z8X0-F1
#
_cell.length_a   1.000
_cell.length_b   1.000
_cell.length_c   1.000
_cell.angle_alpha   90.00
_cell.angle_beta   90.00
_cell.angle_gamma   90.00
#
_symmetry.space_group_name_H-M   'P 1'
#
loop_
_entity.id
_entity.type
_entity.pdbx_description
1 polymer ?
#
loop_
_entity_poly.entity_id
_entity_poly.type
_entity_poly.pdbx_seq_one_letter_code
_entity_poly.pdbx_strand_id
1 'polypeptide(L)'
;MRQTTRIGAVLVALLLVTSTGAAAFGATTASTGELTDDDIADKVYVDDDGSAVLVYEDEYDGDDDDVDELAGEFGLETETGLMHLFYDGEFEDDADDVDAELEAAMNPEEISVWGELVADAPEELEEFDVDIQSEQTETTSASNIDATVAAEADDPAAFSLDADADLEATASTFTTSGTVDVTTETTPGPDEHFEMTLTETAGSYELDVSQREAVHEFERDAWETPADAEATIESQYAMLAMSLGGTADVTLDDHAFEDDSGIVDVEYTVTLDGVKDQLSVMLAEQLAADQELDLDQNEAQAIADRITELHVDRVHVAAEMTDGELEYAEWDVEIDNYDEFVLGFVEIAESVDDVDDDLADQYDEVGDMLEAMDDADAAYTASMDLSADADGDLVTAEFGGETETKNYEQYVDELEQRELTEYVAETTFEFTAGLVGDEVEADLDYEATGEDLLDNTIEEMIDAATMGEDGDDEFVEALENFQDAEFEAAKMSLDADEDAFEFESAAAFEDLEAFESFPLETDDDLTVTAIHGVTDDDTTTAYVTVEEFVEADASEDDVRDHDRVDAETTIYMPGEGDREFPSIDEDHVRSFLDIPADDAEEEDGMPGFGGLAAVVALAAALIALRRQ
;
A
#
# COMPACT_ATOMS: atom_id res chain seq x y z
N MET A 1 12.35 2.03 3.99
CA MET A 1 11.49 0.84 4.12
C MET A 1 10.01 1.19 3.90
N ARG A 2 9.28 1.84 4.82
CA ARG A 2 7.82 2.18 4.70
C ARG A 2 7.33 3.00 3.47
N GLN A 3 8.17 3.29 2.48
CA GLN A 3 7.81 4.02 1.25
C GLN A 3 7.59 3.10 0.04
N THR A 4 8.29 1.98 -0.09
CA THR A 4 8.11 1.03 -1.21
C THR A 4 6.72 0.41 -1.19
N THR A 5 6.23 -0.02 -0.03
CA THR A 5 4.84 -0.51 0.18
C THR A 5 3.78 0.52 -0.25
N ARG A 6 4.07 1.82 -0.06
CA ARG A 6 3.17 2.91 -0.45
C ARG A 6 3.27 3.28 -1.93
N ILE A 7 4.44 3.12 -2.55
CA ILE A 7 4.62 3.28 -4.00
C ILE A 7 3.90 2.13 -4.72
N GLY A 8 4.00 0.90 -4.24
CA GLY A 8 3.18 -0.23 -4.71
C GLY A 8 1.68 0.07 -4.61
N ALA A 9 1.20 0.52 -3.45
CA ALA A 9 -0.21 0.90 -3.28
C ALA A 9 -0.65 2.10 -4.16
N VAL A 10 0.26 3.02 -4.50
CA VAL A 10 -0.02 4.17 -5.39
C VAL A 10 0.05 3.80 -6.86
N LEU A 11 0.91 2.85 -7.27
CA LEU A 11 0.95 2.30 -8.63
C LEU A 11 -0.24 1.37 -8.90
N VAL A 12 -0.59 0.51 -7.93
CA VAL A 12 -1.86 -0.22 -7.93
C VAL A 12 -3.02 0.77 -7.98
N ALA A 13 -2.98 1.87 -7.22
CA ALA A 13 -3.99 2.94 -7.34
C ALA A 13 -3.95 3.69 -8.68
N LEU A 14 -2.84 3.71 -9.43
CA LEU A 14 -2.71 4.37 -10.74
C LEU A 14 -3.25 3.48 -11.86
N LEU A 15 -2.93 2.19 -11.84
CA LEU A 15 -3.61 1.14 -12.60
C LEU A 15 -5.12 1.10 -12.28
N LEU A 16 -5.49 1.35 -11.03
CA LEU A 16 -6.88 1.53 -10.60
C LEU A 16 -7.42 2.96 -10.79
N VAL A 17 -6.72 3.90 -11.42
CA VAL A 17 -7.21 5.26 -11.74
C VAL A 17 -7.36 5.50 -13.25
N THR A 18 -6.67 4.72 -14.09
CA THR A 18 -7.15 4.44 -15.46
C THR A 18 -8.43 3.58 -15.46
N SER A 19 -8.83 3.01 -14.32
CA SER A 19 -10.07 2.23 -14.13
C SER A 19 -11.40 2.97 -14.35
N THR A 20 -11.44 4.13 -15.01
CA THR A 20 -12.70 4.56 -15.65
C THR A 20 -13.15 3.63 -16.78
N GLY A 21 -12.27 2.75 -17.30
CA GLY A 21 -12.64 1.53 -18.04
C GLY A 21 -12.78 0.31 -17.11
N ALA A 22 -11.73 -0.05 -16.37
CA ALA A 22 -11.70 -1.26 -15.53
C ALA A 22 -12.67 -1.26 -14.31
N ALA A 23 -13.43 -0.20 -14.05
CA ALA A 23 -14.59 -0.23 -13.15
C ALA A 23 -15.79 -1.03 -13.72
N ALA A 24 -15.70 -1.54 -14.96
CA ALA A 24 -16.59 -2.54 -15.53
C ALA A 24 -16.27 -3.96 -15.00
N PHE A 25 -14.99 -4.27 -14.75
CA PHE A 25 -14.54 -5.51 -14.08
C PHE A 25 -14.78 -5.46 -12.56
N GLY A 26 -16.02 -5.17 -12.17
CA GLY A 26 -16.58 -5.99 -11.11
C GLY A 26 -16.71 -7.38 -11.70
N ALA A 27 -15.91 -8.34 -11.22
CA ALA A 27 -16.28 -9.74 -11.35
C ALA A 27 -17.67 -9.87 -10.70
N THR A 28 -18.70 -9.80 -11.54
CA THR A 28 -20.05 -10.15 -11.16
C THR A 28 -19.93 -11.49 -10.48
N THR A 29 -20.53 -11.60 -9.30
CA THR A 29 -20.69 -12.87 -8.63
C THR A 29 -21.45 -13.80 -9.58
N ALA A 30 -20.71 -14.59 -10.36
CA ALA A 30 -20.97 -16.01 -10.45
C ALA A 30 -21.22 -16.41 -9.00
N SER A 31 -22.45 -16.79 -8.69
CA SER A 31 -22.79 -17.18 -7.35
C SER A 31 -21.98 -18.44 -7.04
N THR A 32 -20.83 -18.24 -6.39
CA THR A 32 -20.40 -19.08 -5.27
C THR A 32 -21.56 -19.03 -4.29
N GLY A 33 -22.60 -19.81 -4.61
CA GLY A 33 -23.92 -19.72 -3.99
C GLY A 33 -23.68 -19.87 -2.51
N GLU A 34 -23.79 -18.76 -1.78
CA GLU A 34 -23.40 -18.67 -0.38
C GLU A 34 -24.25 -19.71 0.33
N LEU A 35 -23.65 -20.86 0.67
CA LEU A 35 -24.38 -22.00 1.21
C LEU A 35 -24.73 -21.68 2.65
N THR A 36 -25.78 -20.88 2.81
CA THR A 36 -26.25 -20.40 4.09
C THR A 36 -26.77 -21.57 4.92
N ASP A 37 -26.88 -21.38 6.23
CA ASP A 37 -27.39 -22.42 7.12
C ASP A 37 -28.85 -22.84 6.84
N ASP A 38 -29.59 -22.04 6.08
CA ASP A 38 -30.98 -22.33 5.69
C ASP A 38 -31.09 -23.12 4.36
N ASP A 39 -29.98 -23.38 3.64
CA ASP A 39 -30.03 -24.00 2.30
C ASP A 39 -30.28 -25.52 2.32
N ILE A 40 -31.19 -25.93 1.44
CA ILE A 40 -31.72 -27.29 1.33
C ILE A 40 -31.21 -27.93 0.04
N ALA A 41 -30.63 -29.12 0.13
CA ALA A 41 -30.14 -29.82 -1.05
C ALA A 41 -31.29 -30.26 -1.98
N ASP A 42 -31.14 -30.05 -3.29
CA ASP A 42 -32.05 -30.57 -4.31
C ASP A 42 -32.00 -32.10 -4.39
N LYS A 43 -30.80 -32.67 -4.19
CA LYS A 43 -30.56 -34.12 -4.21
C LYS A 43 -29.57 -34.52 -3.14
N VAL A 44 -29.78 -35.71 -2.58
CA VAL A 44 -28.88 -36.32 -1.61
C VAL A 44 -28.58 -37.76 -2.03
N TYR A 45 -27.31 -38.13 -2.07
CA TYR A 45 -26.83 -39.47 -2.38
C TYR A 45 -26.09 -40.03 -1.16
N VAL A 46 -26.60 -41.10 -0.56
CA VAL A 46 -26.06 -41.69 0.68
C VAL A 46 -25.32 -43.00 0.38
N ASP A 47 -24.12 -43.20 0.93
CA ASP A 47 -23.33 -44.43 0.78
C ASP A 47 -23.57 -45.46 1.91
N ASP A 48 -23.06 -46.69 1.74
CA ASP A 48 -23.20 -47.84 2.65
C ASP A 48 -22.55 -47.59 4.04
N ASP A 49 -21.68 -46.59 4.19
CA ASP A 49 -21.05 -46.20 5.46
C ASP A 49 -21.72 -45.01 6.19
N GLY A 50 -22.63 -44.28 5.54
CA GLY A 50 -23.35 -43.16 6.13
C GLY A 50 -22.89 -41.77 5.69
N SER A 51 -21.78 -41.65 4.94
CA SER A 51 -21.43 -40.45 4.19
C SER A 51 -22.48 -40.10 3.13
N ALA A 52 -22.49 -38.85 2.67
CA ALA A 52 -23.39 -38.40 1.62
C ALA A 52 -22.77 -37.34 0.69
N VAL A 53 -23.30 -37.27 -0.54
CA VAL A 53 -23.12 -36.13 -1.45
C VAL A 53 -24.42 -35.36 -1.54
N LEU A 54 -24.39 -34.11 -1.08
CA LEU A 54 -25.43 -33.11 -1.23
C LEU A 54 -25.23 -32.41 -2.59
N VAL A 55 -26.32 -32.16 -3.31
CA VAL A 55 -26.28 -31.45 -4.61
C VAL A 55 -27.25 -30.29 -4.59
N TYR A 56 -26.73 -29.12 -4.93
CA TYR A 56 -27.46 -27.86 -5.07
C TYR A 56 -27.38 -27.43 -6.55
N GLU A 57 -28.52 -27.12 -7.16
CA GLU A 57 -28.61 -26.61 -8.55
C GLU A 57 -29.16 -25.18 -8.51
N ASP A 58 -28.33 -24.18 -8.78
CA ASP A 58 -28.76 -22.78 -8.89
C ASP A 58 -28.91 -22.37 -10.37
N GLU A 59 -30.03 -21.74 -10.71
CA GLU A 59 -30.29 -21.18 -12.04
C GLU A 59 -29.89 -19.70 -12.02
N TYR A 60 -28.82 -19.33 -12.73
CA TYR A 60 -28.34 -17.96 -12.84
C TYR A 60 -29.33 -17.15 -13.71
N ASP A 61 -30.16 -16.30 -13.09
CA ASP A 61 -30.97 -15.30 -13.79
C ASP A 61 -30.02 -14.16 -14.26
N GLY A 62 -29.32 -14.37 -15.38
CA GLY A 62 -28.38 -13.41 -16.00
C GLY A 62 -29.05 -12.12 -16.49
N ASP A 63 -29.36 -11.22 -15.55
CA ASP A 63 -29.95 -9.89 -15.76
C ASP A 63 -28.86 -8.77 -15.73
N ASP A 64 -27.56 -9.12 -15.65
CA ASP A 64 -26.41 -8.21 -15.75
C ASP A 64 -25.82 -8.25 -17.19
N ASP A 65 -25.56 -7.07 -17.78
CA ASP A 65 -25.56 -6.83 -19.24
C ASP A 65 -24.17 -7.04 -19.95
N ASP A 66 -23.19 -7.76 -19.38
CA ASP A 66 -21.78 -7.68 -19.85
C ASP A 66 -21.03 -9.01 -20.20
N VAL A 67 -21.61 -10.21 -19.98
CA VAL A 67 -20.98 -11.53 -20.33
C VAL A 67 -22.00 -12.47 -20.99
N ASP A 68 -21.66 -13.06 -22.14
CA ASP A 68 -22.62 -13.77 -23.04
C ASP A 68 -22.67 -15.30 -22.77
N GLU A 69 -21.52 -15.96 -22.54
CA GLU A 69 -21.39 -17.37 -22.13
C GLU A 69 -20.33 -17.46 -21.00
N LEU A 70 -20.62 -18.21 -19.92
CA LEU A 70 -19.68 -18.48 -18.80
C LEU A 70 -19.63 -19.99 -18.52
N ALA A 71 -18.42 -20.54 -18.44
CA ALA A 71 -18.14 -21.91 -18.04
C ALA A 71 -17.06 -21.94 -16.96
N GLY A 72 -17.03 -22.99 -16.15
CA GLY A 72 -15.99 -23.12 -15.13
C GLY A 72 -16.22 -24.21 -14.11
N GLU A 73 -15.23 -24.39 -13.24
CA GLU A 73 -15.30 -25.26 -12.08
C GLU A 73 -14.61 -24.63 -10.87
N PHE A 74 -15.07 -24.99 -9.68
CA PHE A 74 -14.39 -24.64 -8.43
C PHE A 74 -14.35 -25.87 -7.53
N GLY A 75 -13.39 -25.93 -6.62
CA GLY A 75 -13.37 -26.99 -5.62
C GLY A 75 -12.45 -26.74 -4.44
N LEU A 76 -12.72 -27.50 -3.38
CA LEU A 76 -11.92 -27.61 -2.18
C LEU A 76 -11.94 -29.08 -1.74
N GLU A 77 -10.78 -29.66 -1.39
CA GLU A 77 -10.64 -31.07 -0.99
C GLU A 77 -9.73 -31.18 0.24
N THR A 78 -10.32 -31.41 1.42
CA THR A 78 -9.60 -31.35 2.71
C THR A 78 -8.59 -32.49 2.89
N GLU A 79 -8.84 -33.70 2.36
CA GLU A 79 -7.87 -34.82 2.48
C GLU A 79 -6.54 -34.51 1.75
N THR A 80 -6.56 -33.59 0.78
CA THR A 80 -5.41 -33.28 -0.09
C THR A 80 -4.86 -31.88 0.08
N GLY A 81 -5.52 -31.05 0.89
CA GLY A 81 -5.21 -29.64 1.07
C GLY A 81 -5.62 -28.72 -0.10
N LEU A 82 -6.08 -29.27 -1.23
CA LEU A 82 -6.19 -28.52 -2.49
C LEU A 82 -7.45 -27.64 -2.57
N MET A 83 -7.27 -26.45 -3.13
CA MET A 83 -8.31 -25.52 -3.58
C MET A 83 -8.06 -25.15 -5.05
N HIS A 84 -9.12 -25.00 -5.83
CA HIS A 84 -9.03 -24.71 -7.26
C HIS A 84 -10.24 -23.89 -7.73
N LEU A 85 -10.01 -22.99 -8.66
CA LEU A 85 -11.01 -22.08 -9.23
C LEU A 85 -10.62 -21.82 -10.68
N PHE A 86 -11.46 -22.23 -11.62
CA PHE A 86 -11.26 -22.05 -13.06
C PHE A 86 -12.54 -21.51 -13.68
N TYR A 87 -12.45 -20.44 -14.46
CA TYR A 87 -13.56 -19.87 -15.23
C TYR A 87 -13.09 -19.35 -16.58
N ASP A 88 -13.84 -19.68 -17.63
CA ASP A 88 -13.70 -19.13 -18.97
C ASP A 88 -15.02 -18.51 -19.45
N GLY A 89 -14.96 -17.43 -20.23
CA GLY A 89 -16.17 -16.77 -20.74
C GLY A 89 -15.94 -15.89 -21.97
N GLU A 90 -17.01 -15.68 -22.74
CA GLU A 90 -17.04 -14.78 -23.91
C GLU A 90 -17.68 -13.42 -23.52
N PHE A 91 -17.04 -12.31 -23.91
CA PHE A 91 -17.56 -10.95 -23.67
C PHE A 91 -18.73 -10.58 -24.62
N GLU A 92 -19.62 -9.66 -24.22
CA GLU A 92 -20.60 -9.11 -25.16
C GLU A 92 -19.93 -8.31 -26.31
N ASP A 93 -20.55 -8.33 -27.51
CA ASP A 93 -20.21 -7.66 -28.80
C ASP A 93 -19.80 -6.14 -28.73
N ASP A 94 -19.81 -5.50 -27.56
CA ASP A 94 -19.58 -4.06 -27.29
C ASP A 94 -18.46 -3.79 -26.23
N ALA A 95 -17.63 -4.78 -25.85
CA ALA A 95 -16.44 -4.59 -24.98
C ALA A 95 -15.37 -3.66 -25.60
N ASP A 96 -14.50 -3.08 -24.76
CA ASP A 96 -13.37 -2.25 -25.22
C ASP A 96 -12.18 -3.15 -25.66
N ASP A 97 -11.49 -2.78 -26.75
CA ASP A 97 -10.33 -3.52 -27.28
C ASP A 97 -9.16 -3.51 -26.27
N VAL A 98 -9.04 -4.57 -25.45
CA VAL A 98 -8.03 -4.75 -24.40
C VAL A 98 -7.51 -6.19 -24.41
N ASP A 99 -6.19 -6.37 -24.48
CA ASP A 99 -5.51 -7.64 -24.21
C ASP A 99 -4.82 -7.54 -22.83
N ALA A 100 -4.94 -8.55 -21.98
CA ALA A 100 -4.32 -8.58 -20.65
C ALA A 100 -3.88 -9.99 -20.26
N GLU A 101 -2.62 -10.14 -19.84
CA GLU A 101 -2.07 -11.37 -19.24
C GLU A 101 -1.55 -11.02 -17.83
N LEU A 102 -1.86 -11.83 -16.82
CA LEU A 102 -1.39 -11.64 -15.44
C LEU A 102 -1.14 -13.01 -14.81
N GLU A 103 0.10 -13.30 -14.42
CA GLU A 103 0.46 -14.48 -13.64
C GLU A 103 1.02 -14.04 -12.28
N ALA A 104 0.48 -14.57 -11.20
CA ALA A 104 1.01 -14.40 -9.85
C ALA A 104 1.27 -15.78 -9.25
N ALA A 105 2.52 -16.07 -8.89
CA ALA A 105 2.93 -17.31 -8.24
C ALA A 105 3.65 -16.99 -6.92
N MET A 106 3.50 -17.85 -5.91
CA MET A 106 3.71 -17.38 -4.54
C MET A 106 4.06 -18.49 -3.56
N ASN A 107 5.12 -18.27 -2.82
CA ASN A 107 5.65 -19.09 -1.74
C ASN A 107 6.25 -18.25 -0.57
N PRO A 108 6.71 -18.81 0.57
CA PRO A 108 7.12 -18.10 1.77
C PRO A 108 8.61 -17.82 1.71
N GLU A 109 9.31 -18.43 0.73
CA GLU A 109 10.66 -18.08 0.34
C GLU A 109 10.65 -17.10 -0.86
N GLU A 110 9.55 -17.00 -1.64
CA GLU A 110 9.49 -16.28 -2.93
C GLU A 110 8.06 -15.84 -3.34
N ILE A 111 7.86 -14.58 -3.69
CA ILE A 111 6.67 -14.08 -4.41
C ILE A 111 7.08 -13.65 -5.82
N SER A 112 6.33 -14.04 -6.84
CA SER A 112 6.46 -13.53 -8.21
C SER A 112 5.12 -13.04 -8.77
N VAL A 113 5.14 -11.90 -9.44
CA VAL A 113 4.00 -11.33 -10.17
C VAL A 113 4.52 -10.80 -11.50
N TRP A 114 3.97 -11.30 -12.59
CA TRP A 114 4.22 -10.82 -13.94
C TRP A 114 2.90 -10.46 -14.62
N GLY A 115 2.89 -9.44 -15.47
CA GLY A 115 1.75 -9.18 -16.34
C GLY A 115 2.07 -8.29 -17.54
N GLU A 116 1.23 -8.40 -18.55
CA GLU A 116 1.23 -7.60 -19.79
C GLU A 116 -0.18 -7.01 -19.97
N LEU A 117 -0.27 -5.75 -20.39
CA LEU A 117 -1.53 -5.06 -20.71
C LEU A 117 -1.36 -4.29 -22.01
N VAL A 118 -2.28 -4.49 -22.96
CA VAL A 118 -2.38 -3.70 -24.18
C VAL A 118 -3.79 -3.11 -24.28
N ALA A 119 -3.88 -1.80 -24.51
CA ALA A 119 -5.17 -1.12 -24.65
C ALA A 119 -5.09 0.05 -25.62
N ASP A 120 -6.23 0.40 -26.25
CA ASP A 120 -6.37 1.56 -27.14
C ASP A 120 -5.93 2.88 -26.44
N ALA A 121 -5.02 3.64 -27.06
CA ALA A 121 -4.53 4.89 -26.48
C ALA A 121 -5.56 6.03 -26.63
N PRO A 122 -5.67 6.97 -25.67
CA PRO A 122 -6.48 8.18 -25.83
C PRO A 122 -6.07 9.00 -27.06
N GLU A 123 -7.03 9.50 -27.86
CA GLU A 123 -6.73 10.29 -29.09
C GLU A 123 -5.87 11.54 -28.80
N GLU A 124 -5.88 12.03 -27.56
CA GLU A 124 -5.10 13.18 -27.09
C GLU A 124 -3.65 12.86 -26.68
N LEU A 125 -3.23 11.60 -26.60
CA LEU A 125 -1.90 11.18 -26.12
C LEU A 125 -0.89 11.11 -27.28
N GLU A 126 0.16 11.94 -27.26
CA GLU A 126 1.20 11.99 -28.30
C GLU A 126 2.51 11.30 -27.87
N GLU A 127 2.81 11.26 -26.57
CA GLU A 127 3.97 10.55 -26.00
C GLU A 127 3.61 10.01 -24.61
N PHE A 128 3.99 8.77 -24.33
CA PHE A 128 3.90 8.12 -23.02
C PHE A 128 5.01 7.08 -22.95
N ASP A 129 5.81 7.15 -21.88
CA ASP A 129 6.96 6.29 -21.60
C ASP A 129 7.16 6.32 -20.08
N VAL A 130 7.16 5.17 -19.43
CA VAL A 130 7.40 5.00 -17.99
C VAL A 130 8.31 3.78 -17.85
N ASP A 131 9.41 3.94 -17.12
CA ASP A 131 10.36 2.89 -16.76
C ASP A 131 10.62 3.03 -15.26
N ILE A 132 10.29 1.99 -14.50
CA ILE A 132 10.55 1.92 -13.06
C ILE A 132 11.34 0.64 -12.82
N GLN A 133 12.52 0.77 -12.22
CA GLN A 133 13.40 -0.35 -11.89
C GLN A 133 13.83 -0.21 -10.43
N SER A 134 13.46 -1.16 -9.57
CA SER A 134 13.90 -1.24 -8.18
C SER A 134 14.57 -2.58 -7.91
N GLU A 135 15.73 -2.55 -7.27
CA GLU A 135 16.51 -3.72 -6.86
C GLU A 135 16.93 -3.56 -5.40
N GLN A 136 16.53 -4.51 -4.56
CA GLN A 136 17.07 -4.75 -3.23
C GLN A 136 17.64 -6.17 -3.19
N THR A 137 18.91 -6.33 -2.86
CA THR A 137 19.63 -7.61 -2.76
C THR A 137 20.61 -7.54 -1.60
N GLU A 138 21.25 -8.65 -1.19
CA GLU A 138 22.30 -8.67 -0.13
C GLU A 138 23.36 -7.54 -0.26
N THR A 139 23.56 -6.99 -1.46
CA THR A 139 24.61 -6.00 -1.76
C THR A 139 24.14 -4.64 -2.25
N THR A 140 22.87 -4.50 -2.67
CA THR A 140 22.35 -3.30 -3.35
C THR A 140 20.97 -2.96 -2.82
N SER A 141 20.67 -1.66 -2.69
CA SER A 141 19.32 -1.17 -2.48
C SER A 141 19.21 0.13 -3.28
N ALA A 142 18.53 0.06 -4.42
CA ALA A 142 18.39 1.18 -5.34
C ALA A 142 17.08 1.12 -6.13
N SER A 143 16.55 2.28 -6.49
CA SER A 143 15.40 2.42 -7.38
C SER A 143 15.62 3.55 -8.38
N ASN A 144 15.13 3.40 -9.60
CA ASN A 144 15.12 4.41 -10.65
C ASN A 144 13.69 4.50 -11.19
N ILE A 145 13.25 5.72 -11.47
CA ILE A 145 11.95 6.05 -12.07
C ILE A 145 12.23 7.08 -13.16
N ASP A 146 11.94 6.74 -14.40
CA ASP A 146 11.91 7.66 -15.52
C ASP A 146 10.47 7.66 -16.08
N ALA A 147 9.85 8.83 -16.23
CA ALA A 147 8.50 8.95 -16.78
C ALA A 147 8.38 10.19 -17.68
N THR A 148 7.83 10.02 -18.88
CA THR A 148 7.58 11.07 -19.86
C THR A 148 6.13 10.96 -20.35
N VAL A 149 5.43 12.10 -20.39
CA VAL A 149 4.09 12.19 -20.97
C VAL A 149 3.96 13.47 -21.78
N ALA A 150 3.36 13.38 -22.98
CA ALA A 150 2.95 14.52 -23.77
C ALA A 150 1.53 14.32 -24.32
N ALA A 151 0.65 15.29 -24.07
CA ALA A 151 -0.76 15.22 -24.45
C ALA A 151 -1.30 16.55 -25.00
N GLU A 152 -2.23 16.48 -25.96
CA GLU A 152 -2.97 17.63 -26.46
C GLU A 152 -3.98 18.14 -25.41
N ALA A 153 -4.04 19.47 -25.23
CA ALA A 153 -4.96 20.15 -24.33
C ALA A 153 -5.63 21.36 -25.02
N ASP A 154 -6.90 21.60 -24.69
CA ASP A 154 -7.71 22.71 -25.24
C ASP A 154 -7.28 24.09 -24.64
N ASP A 155 -6.49 24.88 -25.37
CA ASP A 155 -6.08 26.27 -25.02
C ASP A 155 -5.42 26.39 -23.61
N PRO A 156 -4.38 25.59 -23.29
CA PRO A 156 -3.66 25.67 -22.02
C PRO A 156 -2.96 27.04 -21.88
N ALA A 157 -2.86 27.52 -20.64
CA ALA A 157 -2.04 28.70 -20.37
C ALA A 157 -0.57 28.31 -20.50
N ALA A 158 0.22 29.04 -21.29
CA ALA A 158 1.63 28.77 -21.47
C ALA A 158 2.40 28.92 -20.15
N PHE A 159 3.06 27.83 -19.73
CA PHE A 159 3.91 27.76 -18.56
C PHE A 159 5.15 26.89 -18.85
N SER A 160 6.19 27.05 -18.03
CA SER A 160 7.18 26.01 -17.77
C SER A 160 7.42 25.89 -16.27
N LEU A 161 7.73 24.67 -15.85
CA LEU A 161 8.10 24.25 -14.51
C LEU A 161 9.38 23.43 -14.67
N ASP A 162 10.41 23.78 -13.91
CA ASP A 162 11.60 22.96 -13.71
C ASP A 162 11.75 22.84 -12.18
N ALA A 163 11.94 21.64 -11.65
CA ALA A 163 12.15 21.43 -10.22
C ALA A 163 13.14 20.29 -9.96
N ASP A 164 14.00 20.47 -8.97
CA ASP A 164 14.96 19.47 -8.51
C ASP A 164 14.89 19.33 -6.99
N ALA A 165 15.20 18.13 -6.47
CA ALA A 165 15.48 17.95 -5.05
C ALA A 165 16.44 16.79 -4.78
N ASP A 166 17.27 16.98 -3.76
CA ASP A 166 18.11 15.98 -3.14
C ASP A 166 17.64 15.74 -1.69
N LEU A 167 17.83 14.51 -1.21
CA LEU A 167 17.64 14.10 0.18
C LEU A 167 18.76 13.10 0.56
N GLU A 168 19.41 13.30 1.69
CA GLU A 168 20.32 12.33 2.31
C GLU A 168 19.97 12.16 3.79
N ALA A 169 19.69 10.93 4.21
CA ALA A 169 19.38 10.54 5.58
C ALA A 169 20.35 9.45 6.05
N THR A 170 20.97 9.66 7.21
CA THR A 170 21.76 8.66 7.95
C THR A 170 21.01 8.28 9.23
N ALA A 171 21.62 7.47 10.09
CA ALA A 171 21.09 7.20 11.43
C ALA A 171 20.76 8.50 12.20
N SER A 172 21.68 9.47 12.17
CA SER A 172 21.64 10.66 13.05
C SER A 172 21.56 12.01 12.32
N THR A 173 21.62 12.03 10.98
CA THR A 173 21.56 13.28 10.20
C THR A 173 20.49 13.22 9.11
N PHE A 174 19.72 14.29 8.96
CA PHE A 174 18.78 14.46 7.86
C PHE A 174 19.11 15.73 7.07
N THR A 175 19.24 15.61 5.75
CA THR A 175 19.46 16.74 4.86
C THR A 175 18.51 16.69 3.66
N THR A 176 18.05 17.86 3.21
CA THR A 176 17.37 18.01 1.93
C THR A 176 17.60 19.40 1.35
N SER A 177 17.81 19.45 0.05
CA SER A 177 17.89 20.69 -0.73
C SER A 177 17.12 20.54 -2.03
N GLY A 178 16.79 21.64 -2.68
CA GLY A 178 16.16 21.61 -4.00
C GLY A 178 15.76 22.98 -4.50
N THR A 179 15.33 23.03 -5.75
CA THR A 179 14.83 24.25 -6.39
C THR A 179 13.53 24.01 -7.15
N VAL A 180 12.76 25.09 -7.35
CA VAL A 180 11.57 25.12 -8.22
C VAL A 180 11.60 26.43 -9.00
N ASP A 181 11.79 26.35 -10.31
CA ASP A 181 11.66 27.46 -11.27
C ASP A 181 10.30 27.37 -11.98
N VAL A 182 9.52 28.46 -11.97
CA VAL A 182 8.22 28.54 -12.65
C VAL A 182 8.18 29.76 -13.56
N THR A 183 7.99 29.56 -14.85
CA THR A 183 7.78 30.65 -15.82
C THR A 183 6.36 30.61 -16.37
N THR A 184 5.64 31.73 -16.31
CA THR A 184 4.28 31.86 -16.87
C THR A 184 4.17 33.09 -17.77
N GLU A 185 3.22 33.12 -18.73
CA GLU A 185 2.91 34.33 -19.51
C GLU A 185 2.08 35.38 -18.72
N THR A 186 2.51 35.71 -17.50
CA THR A 186 1.83 36.65 -16.60
C THR A 186 2.06 38.12 -16.97
N THR A 187 1.23 38.99 -16.40
CA THR A 187 1.37 40.45 -16.57
C THR A 187 2.33 40.97 -15.51
N PRO A 188 3.33 41.81 -15.84
CA PRO A 188 4.32 42.26 -14.87
C PRO A 188 3.68 42.97 -13.67
N GLY A 189 3.78 42.32 -12.50
CA GLY A 189 3.38 42.80 -11.19
C GLY A 189 4.49 43.58 -10.46
N PRO A 190 4.38 43.73 -9.13
CA PRO A 190 5.52 44.03 -8.28
C PRO A 190 6.34 42.75 -8.05
N ASP A 191 7.67 42.85 -8.14
CA ASP A 191 8.59 41.79 -7.75
C ASP A 191 8.63 41.71 -6.21
N GLU A 192 8.26 40.54 -5.66
CA GLU A 192 8.26 40.18 -4.24
C GLU A 192 9.31 39.09 -3.98
N HIS A 193 9.91 39.11 -2.78
CA HIS A 193 11.00 38.21 -2.40
C HIS A 193 10.91 37.90 -0.92
N PHE A 194 11.22 36.65 -0.55
CA PHE A 194 11.33 36.20 0.84
C PHE A 194 12.50 35.23 0.95
N GLU A 195 13.47 35.54 1.80
CA GLU A 195 14.58 34.66 2.17
C GLU A 195 14.61 34.55 3.70
N MET A 196 14.75 33.32 4.19
CA MET A 196 14.78 32.99 5.61
C MET A 196 15.91 32.01 5.87
N THR A 197 16.69 32.24 6.93
CA THR A 197 17.64 31.25 7.46
C THR A 197 17.46 31.14 8.97
N LEU A 198 17.07 29.95 9.43
CA LEU A 198 17.00 29.56 10.83
C LEU A 198 18.23 28.71 11.17
N THR A 199 18.89 29.01 12.29
CA THR A 199 19.97 28.19 12.86
C THR A 199 19.79 28.08 14.37
N GLU A 200 20.15 26.94 14.97
CA GLU A 200 20.24 26.81 16.42
C GLU A 200 21.68 27.04 16.89
N THR A 201 21.86 27.96 17.85
CA THR A 201 23.14 28.15 18.52
C THR A 201 22.97 28.08 20.03
N ALA A 202 23.50 27.01 20.63
CA ALA A 202 23.62 26.83 22.08
C ALA A 202 22.30 26.95 22.88
N GLY A 203 21.20 26.43 22.35
CA GLY A 203 19.87 26.45 22.98
C GLY A 203 19.05 27.73 22.74
N SER A 204 19.51 28.58 21.81
CA SER A 204 18.78 29.73 21.28
C SER A 204 18.72 29.63 19.76
N TYR A 205 17.60 30.01 19.15
CA TYR A 205 17.45 30.02 17.70
C TYR A 205 17.70 31.42 17.14
N GLU A 206 18.50 31.52 16.08
CA GLU A 206 18.76 32.75 15.33
C GLU A 206 18.07 32.62 13.97
N LEU A 207 17.20 33.59 13.66
CA LEU A 207 16.39 33.63 12.44
C LEU A 207 16.73 34.91 11.68
N ASP A 208 17.48 34.79 10.60
CA ASP A 208 17.73 35.87 9.65
C ASP A 208 16.64 35.87 8.57
N VAL A 209 16.09 37.05 8.26
CA VAL A 209 15.05 37.25 7.25
C VAL A 209 15.40 38.44 6.36
N SER A 210 15.32 38.23 5.04
CA SER A 210 15.27 39.27 4.01
C SER A 210 13.91 39.17 3.33
N GLN A 211 13.14 40.26 3.29
CA GLN A 211 11.82 40.24 2.65
C GLN A 211 11.48 41.54 1.93
N ARG A 212 10.79 41.40 0.80
CA ARG A 212 10.28 42.47 -0.03
C ARG A 212 8.84 42.16 -0.45
N GLU A 213 7.88 42.94 0.02
CA GLU A 213 6.44 42.67 -0.17
C GLU A 213 5.60 43.95 -0.36
N ALA A 214 4.42 43.83 -0.96
CA ALA A 214 3.48 44.94 -1.15
C ALA A 214 2.41 45.05 -0.03
N VAL A 215 2.73 45.78 1.05
CA VAL A 215 1.83 45.89 2.21
C VAL A 215 0.54 46.70 1.93
N HIS A 216 -0.56 46.26 2.55
CA HIS A 216 -1.88 46.86 2.36
C HIS A 216 -1.97 48.32 2.85
N GLU A 217 -2.87 49.13 2.26
CA GLU A 217 -3.02 50.57 2.59
C GLU A 217 -3.26 50.85 4.09
N PHE A 218 -3.84 49.89 4.83
CA PHE A 218 -4.10 50.03 6.27
C PHE A 218 -2.89 49.67 7.16
N GLU A 219 -1.82 49.11 6.60
CA GLU A 219 -0.63 48.62 7.29
C GLU A 219 0.60 49.49 7.01
N ARG A 220 0.58 50.31 5.96
CA ARG A 220 1.65 51.26 5.60
C ARG A 220 2.12 52.14 6.76
N ASP A 221 1.22 52.60 7.62
CA ASP A 221 1.55 53.40 8.82
C ASP A 221 2.48 52.64 9.80
N ALA A 222 2.49 51.30 9.76
CA ALA A 222 3.33 50.42 10.59
C ALA A 222 4.72 50.17 9.98
N TRP A 223 4.93 50.49 8.70
CA TRP A 223 6.19 50.27 7.97
C TRP A 223 6.85 51.56 7.46
N GLU A 224 6.22 52.74 7.63
CA GLU A 224 6.71 54.03 7.10
C GLU A 224 8.12 54.40 7.57
N THR A 225 8.52 53.99 8.78
CA THR A 225 9.86 54.28 9.33
C THR A 225 10.51 53.05 9.96
N PRO A 226 11.86 53.00 10.06
CA PRO A 226 12.56 51.86 10.65
C PRO A 226 12.10 51.53 12.07
N ALA A 227 11.72 52.53 12.86
CA ALA A 227 11.27 52.33 14.24
C ALA A 227 9.81 51.83 14.35
N ASP A 228 9.01 52.01 13.29
CA ASP A 228 7.67 51.44 13.21
C ASP A 228 7.76 50.00 12.67
N ALA A 229 8.63 49.74 11.68
CA ALA A 229 8.96 48.40 11.20
C ALA A 229 9.57 47.50 12.30
N GLU A 230 10.60 47.98 13.01
CA GLU A 230 11.20 47.30 14.18
C GLU A 230 10.14 46.93 15.22
N ALA A 231 9.23 47.86 15.56
CA ALA A 231 8.15 47.60 16.51
C ALA A 231 7.07 46.63 15.99
N THR A 232 6.89 46.55 14.67
CA THR A 232 5.95 45.63 14.01
C THR A 232 6.52 44.21 14.00
N ILE A 233 7.79 44.05 13.66
CA ILE A 233 8.52 42.77 13.73
C ILE A 233 8.64 42.30 15.18
N GLU A 234 9.08 43.17 16.12
CA GLU A 234 9.14 42.89 17.56
C GLU A 234 7.78 42.41 18.08
N SER A 235 6.67 43.05 17.68
CA SER A 235 5.34 42.64 18.12
C SER A 235 4.90 41.29 17.57
N GLN A 236 5.37 40.85 16.41
CA GLN A 236 5.05 39.55 15.82
C GLN A 236 5.80 38.44 16.58
N TYR A 237 7.14 38.52 16.60
CA TYR A 237 7.97 37.48 17.23
C TYR A 237 7.87 37.46 18.76
N ALA A 238 7.61 38.60 19.42
CA ALA A 238 7.35 38.59 20.86
C ALA A 238 6.04 37.87 21.23
N MET A 239 5.04 37.83 20.34
CA MET A 239 3.84 37.00 20.58
C MET A 239 4.14 35.51 20.41
N LEU A 240 4.89 35.14 19.36
CA LEU A 240 5.35 33.76 19.14
C LEU A 240 6.20 33.26 20.32
N ALA A 241 7.25 33.99 20.67
CA ALA A 241 8.12 33.63 21.79
C ALA A 241 7.34 33.54 23.12
N MET A 242 6.38 34.43 23.38
CA MET A 242 5.53 34.33 24.58
C MET A 242 4.58 33.13 24.55
N SER A 243 4.10 32.68 23.39
CA SER A 243 3.31 31.43 23.30
C SER A 243 4.17 30.19 23.54
N LEU A 244 5.43 30.23 23.14
CA LEU A 244 6.44 29.19 23.42
C LEU A 244 7.18 29.45 24.76
N GLY A 245 6.69 30.39 25.58
CA GLY A 245 7.23 30.82 26.88
C GLY A 245 8.68 31.32 26.94
N GLY A 246 9.35 31.50 25.81
CA GLY A 246 10.66 32.14 25.66
C GLY A 246 10.58 33.67 25.51
N THR A 247 11.65 34.26 24.97
CA THR A 247 11.75 35.69 24.61
C THR A 247 12.29 35.87 23.20
N ALA A 248 11.81 36.90 22.51
CA ALA A 248 12.34 37.36 21.22
C ALA A 248 13.07 38.70 21.40
N ASP A 249 14.28 38.80 20.86
CA ASP A 249 15.01 40.05 20.64
C ASP A 249 15.19 40.24 19.12
N VAL A 250 14.83 41.41 18.61
CA VAL A 250 14.86 41.72 17.15
C VAL A 250 15.92 42.78 16.86
N THR A 251 16.68 42.57 15.78
CA THR A 251 17.60 43.55 15.19
C THR A 251 17.18 43.81 13.75
N LEU A 252 16.97 45.09 13.39
CA LEU A 252 16.67 45.52 12.02
C LEU A 252 17.96 46.06 11.38
N ASP A 253 18.39 45.46 10.27
CA ASP A 253 19.66 45.72 9.61
C ASP A 253 19.53 46.66 8.42
N ASP A 254 18.53 46.48 7.56
CA ASP A 254 18.12 47.47 6.53
C ASP A 254 16.59 47.70 6.51
N HIS A 255 16.19 48.83 5.92
CA HIS A 255 14.80 49.27 5.79
C HIS A 255 14.65 50.26 4.64
N ALA A 256 13.83 49.89 3.66
CA ALA A 256 13.27 50.80 2.68
C ALA A 256 11.75 50.64 2.60
N PHE A 257 11.07 51.76 2.36
CA PHE A 257 9.62 51.81 2.16
C PHE A 257 9.27 52.77 1.02
N GLU A 258 8.43 52.32 0.10
CA GLU A 258 7.99 53.07 -1.07
C GLU A 258 6.52 53.52 -0.94
N ASP A 259 6.26 54.72 -0.42
CA ASP A 259 4.89 55.26 -0.21
C ASP A 259 3.99 55.26 -1.48
N ASP A 260 4.56 55.43 -2.68
CA ASP A 260 3.78 55.45 -3.93
C ASP A 260 3.24 54.05 -4.32
N SER A 261 4.02 52.98 -4.10
CA SER A 261 3.69 51.58 -4.45
C SER A 261 3.11 50.80 -3.25
N GLY A 262 3.60 51.07 -2.05
CA GLY A 262 3.33 50.31 -0.83
C GLY A 262 4.36 49.21 -0.57
N ILE A 263 5.47 49.19 -1.30
CA ILE A 263 6.48 48.14 -1.14
C ILE A 263 7.32 48.40 0.11
N VAL A 264 7.46 47.37 0.93
CA VAL A 264 8.40 47.25 2.05
C VAL A 264 9.56 46.37 1.61
N ASP A 265 10.77 46.68 2.06
CA ASP A 265 12.00 45.96 1.77
C ASP A 265 12.85 46.04 3.05
N VAL A 266 13.04 44.91 3.75
CA VAL A 266 13.65 44.85 5.09
C VAL A 266 14.53 43.62 5.26
N GLU A 267 15.65 43.80 5.95
CA GLU A 267 16.54 42.74 6.43
C GLU A 267 16.56 42.78 7.96
N TYR A 268 16.30 41.66 8.65
CA TYR A 268 16.29 41.61 10.11
C TYR A 268 16.70 40.24 10.68
N THR A 269 17.35 40.25 11.85
CA THR A 269 17.65 39.05 12.66
C THR A 269 16.74 38.99 13.89
N VAL A 270 16.19 37.82 14.19
CA VAL A 270 15.46 37.53 15.44
C VAL A 270 16.19 36.47 16.23
N THR A 271 16.51 36.75 17.50
CA THR A 271 17.00 35.74 18.44
C THR A 271 15.86 35.28 19.33
N LEU A 272 15.58 33.97 19.35
CA LEU A 272 14.59 33.31 20.22
C LEU A 272 15.31 32.55 21.35
N ASP A 273 15.24 33.11 22.55
CA ASP A 273 15.87 32.59 23.77
C ASP A 273 14.87 31.78 24.62
N GLY A 274 15.31 30.62 25.12
CA GLY A 274 14.56 29.82 26.11
C GLY A 274 13.31 29.11 25.59
N VAL A 275 13.14 29.05 24.27
CA VAL A 275 12.04 28.36 23.60
C VAL A 275 12.18 26.83 23.71
N LYS A 276 13.40 26.28 23.53
CA LYS A 276 13.69 24.83 23.55
C LYS A 276 13.27 24.16 24.87
N ASP A 277 13.78 24.66 26.00
CA ASP A 277 13.42 24.20 27.36
C ASP A 277 11.89 24.17 27.62
N GLN A 278 11.14 25.10 27.02
CA GLN A 278 9.72 25.27 27.28
C GLN A 278 8.84 24.51 26.28
N LEU A 279 9.35 24.24 25.07
CA LEU A 279 8.76 23.30 24.12
C LEU A 279 8.75 21.88 24.70
N SER A 280 9.85 21.39 25.27
CA SER A 280 9.88 20.06 25.91
C SER A 280 8.83 19.97 27.02
N VAL A 281 8.74 20.99 27.90
CA VAL A 281 7.71 21.02 28.96
C VAL A 281 6.29 21.10 28.40
N MET A 282 6.05 21.80 27.28
CA MET A 282 4.73 21.87 26.66
C MET A 282 4.33 20.55 25.99
N LEU A 283 5.28 19.88 25.33
CA LEU A 283 5.09 18.57 24.72
C LEU A 283 4.85 17.50 25.79
N ALA A 284 5.64 17.50 26.88
CA ALA A 284 5.44 16.63 28.04
C ALA A 284 4.08 16.87 28.73
N GLU A 285 3.65 18.13 28.87
CA GLU A 285 2.32 18.47 29.39
C GLU A 285 1.17 18.08 28.43
N GLN A 286 1.43 17.94 27.12
CA GLN A 286 0.46 17.47 26.14
C GLN A 286 0.37 15.94 26.15
N LEU A 287 1.50 15.23 26.01
CA LEU A 287 1.60 13.78 26.04
C LEU A 287 1.00 13.20 27.34
N ALA A 288 1.41 13.68 28.51
CA ALA A 288 0.85 13.24 29.81
C ALA A 288 -0.56 13.79 30.14
N ALA A 289 -1.18 14.54 29.22
CA ALA A 289 -2.57 14.97 29.31
C ALA A 289 -3.47 14.31 28.27
N ASP A 290 -2.87 13.55 27.34
CA ASP A 290 -3.61 12.63 26.51
C ASP A 290 -4.21 11.50 27.36
N GLN A 291 -5.27 10.88 26.85
CA GLN A 291 -5.93 9.74 27.49
C GLN A 291 -5.85 8.49 26.61
N GLU A 292 -5.23 8.61 25.44
CA GLU A 292 -4.96 7.52 24.51
C GLU A 292 -3.53 6.97 24.73
N LEU A 293 -2.73 7.60 25.61
CA LEU A 293 -1.36 7.19 25.96
C LEU A 293 -1.23 6.86 27.47
N ASP A 294 -0.68 5.69 27.86
CA ASP A 294 -0.34 5.33 29.26
C ASP A 294 1.00 5.94 29.72
N LEU A 295 1.21 7.23 29.42
CA LEU A 295 2.42 7.96 29.81
C LEU A 295 2.27 8.62 31.19
N ASP A 296 3.13 8.26 32.14
CA ASP A 296 3.32 9.05 33.34
C ASP A 296 4.13 10.34 33.04
N GLN A 297 3.99 11.35 33.90
CA GLN A 297 4.57 12.69 33.69
C GLN A 297 6.13 12.70 33.65
N ASN A 298 6.81 11.61 33.99
CA ASN A 298 8.25 11.44 33.82
C ASN A 298 8.58 10.76 32.48
N GLU A 299 7.76 9.82 32.00
CA GLU A 299 7.91 9.16 30.69
C GLU A 299 7.65 10.16 29.56
N ALA A 300 6.51 10.86 29.59
CA ALA A 300 6.21 11.97 28.69
C ALA A 300 7.26 13.09 28.69
N GLN A 301 7.97 13.29 29.81
CA GLN A 301 9.07 14.27 29.91
C GLN A 301 10.37 13.72 29.30
N ALA A 302 10.64 12.41 29.39
CA ALA A 302 11.79 11.79 28.74
C ALA A 302 11.65 11.86 27.22
N ILE A 303 10.50 11.42 26.69
CA ILE A 303 10.11 11.52 25.28
C ILE A 303 10.24 12.96 24.78
N ALA A 304 9.65 13.91 25.51
CA ALA A 304 9.68 15.31 25.10
C ALA A 304 11.07 15.93 25.16
N ASP A 305 11.91 15.56 26.14
CA ASP A 305 13.32 15.95 26.16
C ASP A 305 14.01 15.39 24.91
N ARG A 306 13.82 14.09 24.61
CA ARG A 306 14.38 13.34 23.46
C ARG A 306 14.06 13.96 22.10
N ILE A 307 12.78 14.16 21.81
CA ILE A 307 12.28 14.83 20.59
C ILE A 307 12.86 16.24 20.47
N THR A 308 13.10 16.94 21.58
CA THR A 308 13.76 18.24 21.57
C THR A 308 15.29 18.19 21.58
N GLU A 309 15.97 17.04 21.67
CA GLU A 309 17.43 16.98 21.49
C GLU A 309 17.86 17.15 20.02
N LEU A 310 16.92 17.00 19.07
CA LEU A 310 17.05 17.41 17.67
C LEU A 310 17.70 18.79 17.54
N HIS A 311 18.70 18.89 16.66
CA HIS A 311 19.48 20.09 16.43
C HIS A 311 19.24 20.62 15.02
N VAL A 312 18.88 21.90 14.92
CA VAL A 312 18.70 22.56 13.62
C VAL A 312 19.98 23.32 13.28
N ASP A 313 20.88 22.70 12.52
CA ASP A 313 22.09 23.36 12.02
C ASP A 313 21.72 24.45 11.02
N ARG A 314 20.81 24.14 10.07
CA ARG A 314 20.26 25.10 9.12
C ARG A 314 18.88 24.70 8.62
N VAL A 315 17.96 25.67 8.57
CA VAL A 315 16.79 25.64 7.68
C VAL A 315 16.82 26.93 6.88
N HIS A 316 17.10 26.82 5.60
CA HIS A 316 17.12 27.92 4.65
C HIS A 316 16.01 27.73 3.62
N VAL A 317 15.28 28.81 3.35
CA VAL A 317 14.22 28.86 2.33
C VAL A 317 14.30 30.23 1.67
N ALA A 318 14.36 30.28 0.35
CA ALA A 318 14.16 31.49 -0.42
C ALA A 318 13.07 31.31 -1.48
N ALA A 319 12.36 32.39 -1.79
CA ALA A 319 11.32 32.43 -2.80
C ALA A 319 11.29 33.79 -3.49
N GLU A 320 11.09 33.79 -4.80
CA GLU A 320 10.77 34.96 -5.62
C GLU A 320 9.35 34.80 -6.18
N MET A 321 8.55 35.87 -6.11
CA MET A 321 7.15 35.88 -6.54
C MET A 321 6.83 37.16 -7.31
N THR A 322 5.95 37.06 -8.31
CA THR A 322 5.43 38.22 -9.05
C THR A 322 3.90 38.24 -9.02
N ASP A 323 3.31 39.35 -8.54
CA ASP A 323 1.85 39.52 -8.31
C ASP A 323 1.21 38.45 -7.41
N GLY A 324 2.02 37.75 -6.60
CA GLY A 324 1.61 36.65 -5.72
C GLY A 324 1.64 35.25 -6.36
N GLU A 325 2.17 35.12 -7.58
CA GLU A 325 2.47 33.85 -8.25
C GLU A 325 3.96 33.52 -8.05
N LEU A 326 4.29 32.24 -7.78
CA LEU A 326 5.67 31.79 -7.58
C LEU A 326 6.44 31.85 -8.91
N GLU A 327 7.66 32.39 -8.88
CA GLU A 327 8.61 32.35 -10.01
C GLU A 327 9.84 31.50 -9.70
N TYR A 328 10.32 31.51 -8.45
CA TYR A 328 11.44 30.70 -7.98
C TYR A 328 11.26 30.31 -6.51
N ALA A 329 11.70 29.10 -6.13
CA ALA A 329 11.96 28.72 -4.74
C ALA A 329 13.26 27.90 -4.65
N GLU A 330 13.97 28.04 -3.53
CA GLU A 330 15.06 27.14 -3.13
C GLU A 330 14.93 26.81 -1.64
N TRP A 331 15.33 25.60 -1.25
CA TRP A 331 15.50 25.21 0.14
C TRP A 331 16.81 24.45 0.38
N ASP A 332 17.29 24.51 1.61
CA ASP A 332 18.48 23.83 2.11
C ASP A 332 18.29 23.60 3.62
N VAL A 333 18.13 22.35 4.01
CA VAL A 333 17.80 21.91 5.37
C VAL A 333 18.85 20.89 5.83
N GLU A 334 19.42 21.13 7.02
CA GLU A 334 20.42 20.30 7.69
C GLU A 334 20.01 20.15 9.17
N ILE A 335 19.77 18.91 9.59
CA ILE A 335 19.30 18.54 10.94
C ILE A 335 20.20 17.44 11.50
N ASP A 336 20.81 17.70 12.66
CA ASP A 336 21.60 16.76 13.48
C ASP A 336 20.72 16.14 14.60
N ASN A 337 21.14 14.98 15.11
CA ASN A 337 20.44 14.15 16.11
C ASN A 337 19.02 13.73 15.64
N TYR A 338 18.89 13.32 14.39
CA TYR A 338 17.65 12.82 13.81
C TYR A 338 17.20 11.48 14.44
N ASP A 339 18.14 10.65 14.89
CA ASP A 339 17.93 9.42 15.65
C ASP A 339 17.07 9.65 16.90
N GLU A 340 17.41 10.64 17.73
CA GLU A 340 16.66 10.93 18.97
C GLU A 340 15.23 11.43 18.67
N PHE A 341 15.00 12.03 17.50
CA PHE A 341 13.64 12.38 17.04
C PHE A 341 12.85 11.13 16.60
N VAL A 342 13.47 10.23 15.82
CA VAL A 342 12.84 8.98 15.37
C VAL A 342 12.51 8.09 16.57
N LEU A 343 13.47 7.90 17.48
CA LEU A 343 13.29 7.11 18.70
C LEU A 343 12.26 7.76 19.65
N GLY A 344 12.25 9.08 19.77
CA GLY A 344 11.21 9.78 20.54
C GLY A 344 9.80 9.67 19.93
N PHE A 345 9.67 9.55 18.60
CA PHE A 345 8.38 9.28 17.95
C PHE A 345 7.93 7.82 18.16
N VAL A 346 8.88 6.89 18.09
CA VAL A 346 8.70 5.47 18.43
C VAL A 346 8.18 5.31 19.88
N GLU A 347 8.83 5.94 20.87
CA GLU A 347 8.39 5.92 22.28
C GLU A 347 6.98 6.52 22.49
N ILE A 348 6.48 7.37 21.58
CA ILE A 348 5.07 7.84 21.62
C ILE A 348 4.14 6.73 21.12
N ALA A 349 4.51 6.03 20.04
CA ALA A 349 3.70 4.97 19.46
C ALA A 349 3.62 3.74 20.38
N GLU A 350 4.73 3.35 21.02
CA GLU A 350 4.78 2.38 22.14
C GLU A 350 3.75 2.68 23.24
N SER A 351 3.51 3.97 23.50
CA SER A 351 2.81 4.40 24.70
C SER A 351 1.29 4.40 24.59
N VAL A 352 0.72 4.00 23.46
CA VAL A 352 -0.73 3.95 23.24
C VAL A 352 -1.35 2.85 24.12
N ASP A 353 -2.42 3.17 24.86
CA ASP A 353 -3.01 2.38 25.97
C ASP A 353 -3.57 1.00 25.56
N ASP A 354 -3.67 0.72 24.25
CA ASP A 354 -4.21 -0.51 23.64
C ASP A 354 -3.18 -1.23 22.71
N VAL A 355 -1.87 -0.99 22.89
CA VAL A 355 -0.79 -1.68 22.15
C VAL A 355 -0.34 -2.96 22.88
N ASP A 356 -0.31 -4.09 22.17
CA ASP A 356 0.12 -5.39 22.70
C ASP A 356 1.65 -5.52 22.88
N ASP A 357 2.09 -6.49 23.70
CA ASP A 357 3.50 -6.68 24.09
C ASP A 357 4.44 -6.88 22.86
N ASP A 358 3.93 -7.42 21.74
CA ASP A 358 4.72 -7.75 20.53
C ASP A 358 5.13 -6.51 19.71
N LEU A 359 4.34 -5.42 19.74
CA LEU A 359 4.73 -4.14 19.14
C LEU A 359 5.97 -3.54 19.82
N ALA A 360 6.16 -3.82 21.12
CA ALA A 360 7.27 -3.28 21.90
C ALA A 360 8.63 -3.85 21.47
N ASP A 361 8.67 -5.11 21.00
CA ASP A 361 9.89 -5.72 20.50
C ASP A 361 10.31 -5.10 19.14
N GLN A 362 9.37 -4.81 18.23
CA GLN A 362 9.62 -4.08 16.96
C GLN A 362 10.26 -2.68 17.16
N TYR A 363 10.07 -2.06 18.32
CA TYR A 363 10.60 -0.73 18.61
C TYR A 363 12.03 -0.75 19.16
N ASP A 364 12.42 -1.76 19.94
CA ASP A 364 13.83 -2.04 20.26
C ASP A 364 14.60 -2.33 18.95
N GLU A 365 13.97 -3.01 17.98
CA GLU A 365 14.53 -3.30 16.65
C GLU A 365 14.76 -2.05 15.80
N VAL A 366 13.88 -1.04 15.81
CA VAL A 366 14.15 0.26 15.16
C VAL A 366 15.41 0.93 15.74
N GLY A 367 15.65 0.76 17.04
CA GLY A 367 16.90 1.20 17.69
C GLY A 367 18.12 0.46 17.15
N ASP A 368 18.06 -0.86 17.10
CA ASP A 368 19.16 -1.70 16.58
C ASP A 368 19.40 -1.50 15.07
N MET A 369 18.37 -1.18 14.28
CA MET A 369 18.51 -0.76 12.86
C MET A 369 19.23 0.58 12.72
N LEU A 370 18.92 1.57 13.56
CA LEU A 370 19.64 2.86 13.58
C LEU A 370 21.09 2.68 14.03
N GLU A 371 21.37 1.82 15.03
CA GLU A 371 22.74 1.46 15.41
C GLU A 371 23.47 0.72 14.27
N ALA A 372 22.81 -0.19 13.54
CA ALA A 372 23.40 -0.86 12.38
C ALA A 372 23.71 0.13 11.24
N MET A 373 22.85 1.13 11.02
CA MET A 373 23.06 2.17 10.01
C MET A 373 24.26 3.08 10.36
N ASP A 374 24.46 3.44 11.64
CA ASP A 374 25.64 4.19 12.11
C ASP A 374 26.94 3.36 12.03
N ASP A 375 26.93 2.11 12.49
CA ASP A 375 28.10 1.22 12.45
C ASP A 375 28.54 0.91 10.99
N ALA A 376 27.58 0.85 10.06
CA ALA A 376 27.82 0.66 8.62
C ALA A 376 28.25 1.93 7.86
N ASP A 377 28.18 3.12 8.46
CA ASP A 377 28.29 4.42 7.75
C ASP A 377 27.28 4.52 6.60
N ALA A 378 26.09 3.92 6.77
CA ALA A 378 25.06 3.81 5.73
C ALA A 378 24.22 5.08 5.62
N ALA A 379 23.81 5.41 4.39
CA ALA A 379 23.07 6.61 4.09
C ALA A 379 22.04 6.33 2.99
N TYR A 380 20.77 6.56 3.29
CA TYR A 380 19.71 6.58 2.29
C TYR A 380 19.78 7.91 1.52
N THR A 381 19.81 7.83 0.20
CA THR A 381 19.73 8.99 -0.69
C THR A 381 18.56 8.87 -1.65
N ALA A 382 17.94 10.00 -1.94
CA ALA A 382 16.98 10.15 -3.02
C ALA A 382 17.23 11.47 -3.76
N SER A 383 17.15 11.45 -5.08
CA SER A 383 17.11 12.65 -5.91
C SER A 383 15.93 12.59 -6.89
N MET A 384 15.39 13.76 -7.24
CA MET A 384 14.33 13.91 -8.24
C MET A 384 14.60 15.11 -9.15
N ASP A 385 14.18 14.97 -10.41
CA ASP A 385 14.08 16.01 -11.41
C ASP A 385 12.65 15.99 -11.98
N LEU A 386 12.00 17.15 -12.11
CA LEU A 386 10.67 17.30 -12.70
C LEU A 386 10.68 18.47 -13.68
N SER A 387 10.39 18.19 -14.95
CA SER A 387 10.10 19.20 -15.97
C SER A 387 8.62 19.14 -16.35
N ALA A 388 8.01 20.28 -16.64
CA ALA A 388 6.71 20.33 -17.31
C ALA A 388 6.55 21.64 -18.09
N ASP A 389 6.03 21.59 -19.31
CA ASP A 389 5.81 22.77 -20.14
C ASP A 389 4.51 22.70 -20.96
N ALA A 390 4.01 23.87 -21.36
CA ALA A 390 2.88 23.98 -22.28
C ALA A 390 3.18 24.96 -23.42
N ASP A 391 3.46 24.44 -24.63
CA ASP A 391 3.64 25.23 -25.87
C ASP A 391 2.43 25.05 -26.81
N GLY A 392 1.54 26.04 -26.77
CA GLY A 392 0.38 26.10 -27.68
C GLY A 392 -0.76 25.22 -27.22
N ASP A 393 -0.94 24.07 -27.88
CA ASP A 393 -2.00 23.09 -27.59
C ASP A 393 -1.41 21.78 -27.02
N LEU A 394 -0.09 21.68 -26.80
CA LEU A 394 0.60 20.50 -26.24
C LEU A 394 1.05 20.79 -24.80
N VAL A 395 0.90 19.82 -23.91
CA VAL A 395 1.48 19.81 -22.55
C VAL A 395 2.43 18.63 -22.44
N THR A 396 3.67 18.88 -22.02
CA THR A 396 4.70 17.87 -21.74
C THR A 396 4.99 17.83 -20.25
N ALA A 397 5.29 16.65 -19.70
CA ALA A 397 5.93 16.51 -18.41
C ALA A 397 6.97 15.36 -18.45
N GLU A 398 8.14 15.58 -17.87
CA GLU A 398 9.19 14.59 -17.67
C GLU A 398 9.48 14.51 -16.15
N PHE A 399 9.59 13.31 -15.60
CA PHE A 399 9.98 13.06 -14.22
C PHE A 399 11.10 12.04 -14.19
N GLY A 400 12.18 12.37 -13.50
CA GLY A 400 13.26 11.45 -13.13
C GLY A 400 13.35 11.35 -11.62
N GLY A 401 13.59 10.15 -11.10
CA GLY A 401 13.81 9.91 -9.68
C GLY A 401 14.78 8.76 -9.47
N GLU A 402 15.76 8.92 -8.60
CA GLU A 402 16.67 7.86 -8.19
C GLU A 402 16.68 7.76 -6.65
N THR A 403 16.79 6.54 -6.13
CA THR A 403 17.07 6.29 -4.72
C THR A 403 18.18 5.25 -4.59
N GLU A 404 19.06 5.39 -3.60
CA GLU A 404 20.17 4.48 -3.32
C GLU A 404 20.42 4.45 -1.82
N THR A 405 20.65 3.27 -1.23
CA THR A 405 21.24 3.14 0.11
C THR A 405 22.75 2.90 -0.02
N LYS A 406 23.54 3.91 0.32
CA LYS A 406 25.01 3.82 0.33
C LYS A 406 25.47 2.87 1.43
N ASN A 407 26.50 2.08 1.12
CA ASN A 407 27.08 1.05 2.00
C ASN A 407 26.07 -0.07 2.40
N TYR A 408 25.05 -0.36 1.58
CA TYR A 408 24.01 -1.36 1.90
C TYR A 408 24.56 -2.76 2.27
N GLU A 409 25.53 -3.31 1.52
CA GLU A 409 26.24 -4.57 1.86
C GLU A 409 26.78 -4.56 3.31
N GLN A 410 27.24 -3.42 3.82
CA GLN A 410 27.74 -3.29 5.20
C GLN A 410 26.59 -3.15 6.22
N TYR A 411 25.47 -2.56 5.82
CA TYR A 411 24.27 -2.45 6.65
C TYR A 411 23.62 -3.84 6.86
N VAL A 412 23.50 -4.64 5.79
CA VAL A 412 23.07 -6.04 5.85
C VAL A 412 23.99 -6.87 6.74
N ASP A 413 25.33 -6.79 6.55
CA ASP A 413 26.34 -7.41 7.42
C ASP A 413 26.13 -7.06 8.92
N GLU A 414 25.65 -5.85 9.25
CA GLU A 414 25.41 -5.37 10.62
C GLU A 414 24.02 -5.75 11.17
N LEU A 415 23.00 -5.91 10.32
CA LEU A 415 21.69 -6.50 10.67
C LEU A 415 21.81 -8.00 10.95
N GLU A 416 22.48 -8.77 10.10
CA GLU A 416 22.76 -10.21 10.35
C GLU A 416 23.46 -10.43 11.70
N GLN A 417 24.40 -9.54 12.05
CA GLN A 417 25.14 -9.61 13.33
C GLN A 417 24.28 -9.30 14.56
N ARG A 418 23.13 -8.66 14.37
CA ARG A 418 22.13 -8.33 15.40
C ARG A 418 21.00 -9.36 15.49
N GLU A 419 21.02 -10.38 14.62
CA GLU A 419 19.96 -11.39 14.49
C GLU A 419 18.65 -10.77 13.93
N LEU A 420 18.77 -9.77 13.02
CA LEU A 420 17.69 -9.03 12.34
C LEU A 420 17.61 -9.37 10.82
N THR A 421 17.49 -10.65 10.48
CA THR A 421 17.60 -11.15 9.10
C THR A 421 16.31 -11.03 8.28
N GLU A 422 15.17 -11.13 8.95
CA GLU A 422 13.81 -10.97 8.46
C GLU A 422 13.58 -9.64 7.72
N TYR A 423 14.34 -8.60 8.07
CA TYR A 423 14.29 -7.28 7.44
C TYR A 423 15.06 -7.16 6.11
N VAL A 424 15.64 -8.25 5.60
CA VAL A 424 16.48 -8.28 4.38
C VAL A 424 15.90 -9.21 3.32
N ALA A 425 14.63 -9.02 2.96
CA ALA A 425 14.07 -9.57 1.74
C ALA A 425 14.79 -8.99 0.50
N GLU A 426 15.23 -9.85 -0.41
CA GLU A 426 15.63 -9.45 -1.75
C GLU A 426 14.36 -9.15 -2.56
N THR A 427 14.33 -8.06 -3.32
CA THR A 427 13.19 -7.68 -4.17
C THR A 427 13.67 -7.09 -5.48
N THR A 428 13.06 -7.49 -6.58
CA THR A 428 13.15 -6.80 -7.88
C THR A 428 11.77 -6.39 -8.33
N PHE A 429 11.68 -5.18 -8.88
CA PHE A 429 10.46 -4.63 -9.47
C PHE A 429 10.85 -3.91 -10.75
N GLU A 430 10.36 -4.39 -11.89
CA GLU A 430 10.45 -3.73 -13.17
C GLU A 430 9.02 -3.43 -13.66
N PHE A 431 8.73 -2.17 -13.97
CA PHE A 431 7.48 -1.77 -14.61
C PHE A 431 7.80 -0.86 -15.79
N THR A 432 7.38 -1.28 -16.99
CA THR A 432 7.50 -0.48 -18.20
C THR A 432 6.14 -0.21 -18.79
N ALA A 433 5.88 1.00 -19.25
CA ALA A 433 4.65 1.31 -19.98
C ALA A 433 4.92 2.37 -21.05
N GLY A 434 4.33 2.23 -22.24
CA GLY A 434 4.63 3.14 -23.35
C GLY A 434 3.66 3.10 -24.51
N LEU A 435 3.69 4.17 -25.32
CA LEU A 435 2.85 4.32 -26.50
C LEU A 435 3.46 3.61 -27.73
N VAL A 436 2.84 2.54 -28.21
CA VAL A 436 3.29 1.75 -29.36
C VAL A 436 2.31 1.86 -30.53
N GLY A 437 2.38 3.01 -31.21
CA GLY A 437 1.55 3.26 -32.39
C GLY A 437 0.29 4.01 -32.02
N ASP A 438 -0.84 3.29 -31.96
CA ASP A 438 -2.13 3.82 -31.50
C ASP A 438 -2.58 3.12 -30.18
N GLU A 439 -1.73 2.23 -29.62
CA GLU A 439 -1.97 1.38 -28.43
C GLU A 439 -1.00 1.77 -27.29
N VAL A 440 -1.42 1.62 -26.02
CA VAL A 440 -0.54 1.64 -24.83
C VAL A 440 -0.21 0.19 -24.47
N GLU A 441 1.08 -0.15 -24.46
CA GLU A 441 1.61 -1.42 -23.96
C GLU A 441 2.16 -1.17 -22.54
N ALA A 442 1.93 -2.08 -21.60
CA ALA A 442 2.52 -2.04 -20.25
C ALA A 442 2.92 -3.44 -19.76
N ASP A 443 4.12 -3.56 -19.22
CA ASP A 443 4.69 -4.76 -18.62
C ASP A 443 4.92 -4.52 -17.11
N LEU A 444 4.64 -5.54 -16.31
CA LEU A 444 4.96 -5.62 -14.89
C LEU A 444 5.76 -6.90 -14.63
N ASP A 445 6.85 -6.80 -13.90
CA ASP A 445 7.62 -7.91 -13.36
C ASP A 445 8.01 -7.56 -11.90
N TYR A 446 7.68 -8.44 -10.97
CA TYR A 446 7.98 -8.31 -9.56
C TYR A 446 8.38 -9.66 -9.01
N GLU A 447 9.53 -9.72 -8.35
CA GLU A 447 10.04 -10.89 -7.65
C GLU A 447 10.47 -10.44 -6.25
N ALA A 448 10.18 -11.22 -5.22
CA ALA A 448 10.63 -10.98 -3.86
C ALA A 448 11.04 -12.31 -3.24
N THR A 449 12.22 -12.42 -2.65
CA THR A 449 12.72 -13.65 -2.03
C THR A 449 13.32 -13.39 -0.64
N GLY A 450 13.15 -14.31 0.29
CA GLY A 450 13.67 -14.18 1.66
C GLY A 450 13.30 -15.35 2.57
N GLU A 451 14.08 -15.62 3.61
CA GLU A 451 13.70 -16.60 4.63
C GLU A 451 12.46 -16.08 5.41
N ASP A 452 11.45 -16.94 5.59
CA ASP A 452 10.19 -16.65 6.30
C ASP A 452 9.44 -15.40 5.77
N LEU A 453 9.62 -15.04 4.50
CA LEU A 453 9.07 -13.83 3.85
C LEU A 453 7.55 -13.76 3.93
N LEU A 454 6.85 -14.91 3.89
CA LEU A 454 5.42 -14.93 4.16
C LEU A 454 5.11 -14.51 5.59
N ASP A 455 5.66 -15.21 6.58
CA ASP A 455 5.23 -15.08 7.96
C ASP A 455 5.42 -13.64 8.42
N ASN A 456 6.56 -13.04 8.08
CA ASN A 456 6.85 -11.62 8.24
C ASN A 456 5.80 -10.71 7.55
N THR A 457 5.36 -11.04 6.33
CA THR A 457 4.33 -10.27 5.59
C THR A 457 2.94 -10.39 6.23
N ILE A 458 2.56 -11.55 6.74
CA ILE A 458 1.29 -11.73 7.45
C ILE A 458 1.34 -11.02 8.81
N GLU A 459 2.44 -11.13 9.54
CA GLU A 459 2.66 -10.41 10.80
C GLU A 459 2.52 -8.88 10.58
N GLU A 460 3.18 -8.30 9.57
CA GLU A 460 2.98 -6.89 9.19
C GLU A 460 1.50 -6.53 8.89
N MET A 461 0.73 -7.44 8.29
CA MET A 461 -0.70 -7.21 7.99
C MET A 461 -1.59 -7.34 9.23
N ILE A 462 -1.32 -8.30 10.11
CA ILE A 462 -1.99 -8.48 11.41
C ILE A 462 -1.75 -7.23 12.27
N ASP A 463 -0.51 -6.78 12.37
CA ASP A 463 -0.14 -5.56 13.09
C ASP A 463 -0.85 -4.33 12.53
N ALA A 464 -0.81 -4.14 11.21
CA ALA A 464 -1.46 -3.01 10.55
C ALA A 464 -2.99 -3.02 10.73
N ALA A 465 -3.62 -4.19 10.78
CA ALA A 465 -5.06 -4.33 11.07
C ALA A 465 -5.37 -4.03 12.54
N THR A 466 -4.53 -4.49 13.46
CA THR A 466 -4.69 -4.34 14.91
C THR A 466 -4.42 -2.90 15.39
N MET A 467 -3.57 -2.15 14.69
CA MET A 467 -3.35 -0.70 14.94
C MET A 467 -4.55 0.20 14.59
N GLY A 468 -5.63 -0.32 13.98
CA GLY A 468 -6.80 0.47 13.59
C GLY A 468 -7.90 0.57 14.68
N GLU A 469 -8.46 1.76 14.92
CA GLU A 469 -9.66 1.94 15.77
C GLU A 469 -10.90 1.13 15.33
N ASP A 470 -10.91 0.68 14.07
CA ASP A 470 -11.91 -0.20 13.45
C ASP A 470 -11.26 -1.49 12.92
N GLY A 471 -10.24 -2.04 13.61
CA GLY A 471 -9.64 -3.34 13.30
C GLY A 471 -10.70 -4.43 13.25
N ASP A 472 -10.72 -5.22 12.17
CA ASP A 472 -11.72 -6.25 11.96
C ASP A 472 -11.19 -7.56 12.56
N ASP A 473 -11.68 -7.91 13.76
CA ASP A 473 -11.30 -9.14 14.48
C ASP A 473 -11.41 -10.38 13.55
N GLU A 474 -12.38 -10.39 12.64
CA GLU A 474 -12.64 -11.47 11.66
C GLU A 474 -11.55 -11.56 10.57
N PHE A 475 -10.92 -10.43 10.22
CA PHE A 475 -9.78 -10.38 9.29
C PHE A 475 -8.48 -10.84 9.94
N VAL A 476 -8.25 -10.47 11.21
CA VAL A 476 -7.08 -10.95 11.98
C VAL A 476 -7.19 -12.46 12.22
N GLU A 477 -8.35 -12.94 12.68
CA GLU A 477 -8.62 -14.38 12.85
C GLU A 477 -8.47 -15.15 11.53
N ALA A 478 -8.82 -14.57 10.38
CA ALA A 478 -8.56 -15.17 9.07
C ALA A 478 -7.07 -15.27 8.70
N LEU A 479 -6.25 -14.28 9.07
CA LEU A 479 -4.80 -14.30 8.87
C LEU A 479 -4.08 -15.26 9.83
N GLU A 480 -4.52 -15.36 11.08
CA GLU A 480 -4.01 -16.35 12.06
C GLU A 480 -4.32 -17.79 11.60
N ASN A 481 -5.57 -18.08 11.22
CA ASN A 481 -5.98 -19.39 10.68
C ASN A 481 -5.16 -19.78 9.43
N PHE A 482 -4.73 -18.79 8.65
CA PHE A 482 -3.94 -19.00 7.44
C PHE A 482 -2.49 -19.41 7.74
N GLN A 483 -1.86 -18.81 8.76
CA GLN A 483 -0.55 -19.27 9.26
C GLN A 483 -0.65 -20.71 9.82
N ASP A 484 -1.70 -20.99 10.61
CA ASP A 484 -1.92 -22.32 11.22
C ASP A 484 -2.22 -23.44 10.19
N ALA A 485 -2.57 -23.11 8.95
CA ALA A 485 -2.90 -24.07 7.88
C ALA A 485 -1.70 -24.68 7.13
N GLU A 486 -0.45 -24.30 7.49
CA GLU A 486 0.81 -24.85 6.93
C GLU A 486 0.83 -24.86 5.38
N PHE A 487 0.92 -23.68 4.77
CA PHE A 487 0.83 -23.42 3.32
C PHE A 487 2.05 -24.12 2.53
N GLU A 488 1.87 -24.85 1.37
CA GLU A 488 2.84 -25.48 0.37
C GLU A 488 3.26 -24.80 -1.02
N ALA A 489 2.43 -24.20 -1.94
CA ALA A 489 2.80 -23.31 -3.12
C ALA A 489 1.61 -22.73 -3.98
N ALA A 490 1.46 -21.40 -4.20
CA ALA A 490 0.28 -20.68 -4.79
C ALA A 490 0.42 -20.25 -6.24
N LYS A 491 -0.72 -20.21 -6.96
CA LYS A 491 -0.77 -19.58 -8.28
C LYS A 491 -2.14 -19.01 -8.67
N MET A 492 -2.10 -17.93 -9.45
CA MET A 492 -3.21 -17.31 -10.17
C MET A 492 -2.72 -16.95 -11.58
N SER A 493 -3.55 -17.16 -12.59
CA SER A 493 -3.37 -16.68 -13.95
C SER A 493 -4.66 -16.10 -14.51
N LEU A 494 -4.56 -15.00 -15.23
CA LEU A 494 -5.61 -14.38 -16.03
C LEU A 494 -5.06 -14.15 -17.44
N ASP A 495 -5.79 -14.61 -18.45
CA ASP A 495 -5.58 -14.34 -19.88
C ASP A 495 -6.89 -13.74 -20.39
N ALA A 496 -6.85 -12.58 -21.05
CA ALA A 496 -8.02 -11.91 -21.60
C ALA A 496 -7.70 -11.20 -22.92
N ASP A 497 -8.61 -11.30 -23.90
CA ASP A 497 -8.51 -10.67 -25.22
C ASP A 497 -9.83 -9.98 -25.64
N GLU A 498 -9.88 -9.46 -26.88
CA GLU A 498 -11.07 -8.78 -27.44
C GLU A 498 -12.36 -9.64 -27.46
N ASP A 499 -12.24 -10.97 -27.45
CA ASP A 499 -13.35 -11.92 -27.59
C ASP A 499 -13.69 -12.62 -26.23
N ALA A 500 -12.69 -12.93 -25.38
CA ALA A 500 -12.87 -13.84 -24.23
C ALA A 500 -11.88 -13.63 -23.06
N PHE A 501 -12.12 -14.32 -21.94
CA PHE A 501 -11.17 -14.47 -20.83
C PHE A 501 -11.06 -15.91 -20.33
N GLU A 502 -9.90 -16.27 -19.77
CA GLU A 502 -9.62 -17.48 -19.00
C GLU A 502 -8.96 -17.06 -17.67
N PHE A 503 -9.56 -17.47 -16.55
CA PHE A 503 -9.06 -17.22 -15.20
C PHE A 503 -8.87 -18.55 -14.47
N GLU A 504 -7.66 -18.79 -13.96
CA GLU A 504 -7.35 -19.95 -13.13
C GLU A 504 -6.66 -19.49 -11.84
N SER A 505 -7.07 -20.02 -10.69
CA SER A 505 -6.32 -19.89 -9.45
C SER A 505 -6.41 -21.17 -8.62
N ALA A 506 -5.35 -21.41 -7.85
CA ALA A 506 -5.27 -22.58 -7.01
C ALA A 506 -4.49 -22.29 -5.72
N ALA A 507 -4.84 -23.08 -4.71
CA ALA A 507 -4.07 -23.20 -3.49
C ALA A 507 -3.99 -24.68 -3.04
N ALA A 508 -3.15 -24.95 -2.06
CA ALA A 508 -2.96 -26.20 -1.35
C ALA A 508 -2.58 -25.84 0.10
N PHE A 509 -2.57 -26.79 1.02
CA PHE A 509 -2.23 -26.56 2.43
C PHE A 509 -1.80 -27.92 3.00
N GLU A 510 -0.87 -28.00 3.95
CA GLU A 510 -0.60 -29.27 4.64
C GLU A 510 -1.77 -29.63 5.58
N ASP A 511 -2.48 -28.65 6.15
CA ASP A 511 -3.65 -28.89 7.03
C ASP A 511 -4.83 -27.92 6.79
N LEU A 512 -5.68 -28.23 5.81
CA LEU A 512 -6.97 -27.53 5.62
C LEU A 512 -7.95 -27.69 6.82
N GLU A 513 -7.73 -28.64 7.76
CA GLU A 513 -8.56 -28.74 8.96
C GLU A 513 -8.30 -27.59 9.96
N ALA A 514 -7.24 -26.79 9.75
CA ALA A 514 -6.90 -25.63 10.59
C ALA A 514 -7.85 -24.44 10.41
N PHE A 515 -8.52 -24.30 9.25
CA PHE A 515 -9.52 -23.25 9.04
C PHE A 515 -10.82 -23.55 9.79
N GLU A 516 -10.86 -23.26 11.10
CA GLU A 516 -12.09 -23.30 11.91
C GLU A 516 -13.19 -22.36 11.34
N SER A 517 -12.82 -21.40 10.49
CA SER A 517 -13.66 -20.32 9.96
C SER A 517 -14.17 -20.51 8.52
N PHE A 518 -13.78 -21.58 7.80
CA PHE A 518 -14.42 -21.87 6.51
C PHE A 518 -15.93 -22.15 6.76
N PRO A 519 -16.87 -21.69 5.91
CA PRO A 519 -18.33 -21.84 6.10
C PRO A 519 -18.84 -23.28 5.86
N LEU A 520 -18.09 -24.26 6.38
CA LEU A 520 -18.31 -25.70 6.34
C LEU A 520 -18.63 -26.26 7.74
N GLU A 521 -18.24 -25.55 8.81
CA GLU A 521 -18.81 -25.72 10.16
C GLU A 521 -20.26 -25.18 10.19
N THR A 522 -21.15 -25.92 9.53
CA THR A 522 -22.59 -25.76 9.70
C THR A 522 -23.00 -26.04 11.15
N ASP A 523 -24.04 -25.36 11.65
CA ASP A 523 -24.60 -25.47 13.03
C ASP A 523 -25.07 -26.92 13.44
N ASP A 524 -24.86 -27.92 12.56
CA ASP A 524 -25.38 -29.30 12.56
C ASP A 524 -24.35 -30.41 12.89
N ASP A 525 -23.11 -30.10 13.29
CA ASP A 525 -21.99 -31.06 13.51
C ASP A 525 -21.59 -31.87 12.22
N LEU A 526 -21.69 -31.29 11.01
CA LEU A 526 -21.29 -31.96 9.75
C LEU A 526 -19.82 -31.73 9.38
N THR A 527 -19.09 -32.80 9.05
CA THR A 527 -17.73 -32.72 8.50
C THR A 527 -17.79 -32.73 6.97
N VAL A 528 -17.55 -31.59 6.33
CA VAL A 528 -17.37 -31.51 4.87
C VAL A 528 -15.94 -31.95 4.53
N THR A 529 -15.79 -32.86 3.57
CA THR A 529 -14.46 -33.28 3.08
C THR A 529 -14.13 -32.70 1.71
N ALA A 530 -15.15 -32.51 0.85
CA ALA A 530 -14.95 -31.96 -0.48
C ALA A 530 -16.12 -31.11 -0.93
N ILE A 531 -15.81 -30.01 -1.63
CA ILE A 531 -16.74 -29.24 -2.45
C ILE A 531 -16.22 -29.29 -3.87
N HIS A 532 -17.11 -29.48 -4.83
CA HIS A 532 -16.80 -29.23 -6.22
C HIS A 532 -18.04 -28.65 -6.92
N GLY A 533 -17.90 -27.51 -7.57
CA GLY A 533 -18.96 -26.87 -8.35
C GLY A 533 -18.58 -26.82 -9.82
N VAL A 534 -19.59 -26.95 -10.70
CA VAL A 534 -19.43 -26.80 -12.15
C VAL A 534 -20.48 -25.83 -12.66
N THR A 535 -20.06 -24.86 -13.47
CA THR A 535 -20.90 -23.88 -14.15
C THR A 535 -20.89 -24.17 -15.66
N ASP A 536 -22.07 -24.27 -16.27
CA ASP A 536 -22.31 -24.57 -17.69
C ASP A 536 -23.48 -23.68 -18.15
N ASP A 537 -23.20 -22.64 -18.93
CA ASP A 537 -24.16 -21.57 -19.30
C ASP A 537 -24.85 -20.95 -18.06
N ASP A 538 -26.18 -20.91 -18.04
CA ASP A 538 -27.05 -20.33 -17.01
C ASP A 538 -27.15 -21.15 -15.70
N THR A 539 -26.28 -22.14 -15.43
CA THR A 539 -26.49 -23.07 -14.29
C THR A 539 -25.19 -23.50 -13.61
N THR A 540 -25.10 -23.21 -12.31
CA THR A 540 -24.07 -23.73 -11.41
C THR A 540 -24.62 -24.91 -10.61
N THR A 541 -23.90 -26.05 -10.62
CA THR A 541 -24.23 -27.23 -9.81
C THR A 541 -23.11 -27.52 -8.82
N ALA A 542 -23.37 -27.32 -7.52
CA ALA A 542 -22.44 -27.63 -6.44
C ALA A 542 -22.68 -29.03 -5.87
N TYR A 543 -21.59 -29.78 -5.68
CA TYR A 543 -21.53 -31.09 -5.05
C TYR A 543 -20.74 -30.95 -3.74
N VAL A 544 -21.39 -31.23 -2.61
CA VAL A 544 -20.77 -31.16 -1.28
C VAL A 544 -20.74 -32.56 -0.68
N THR A 545 -19.53 -33.09 -0.44
CA THR A 545 -19.29 -34.40 0.16
C THR A 545 -19.10 -34.24 1.65
N VAL A 546 -19.90 -34.97 2.43
CA VAL A 546 -19.91 -34.89 3.90
C VAL A 546 -19.78 -36.28 4.54
N GLU A 547 -18.92 -36.38 5.55
CA GLU A 547 -18.79 -37.57 6.40
C GLU A 547 -19.89 -37.63 7.47
N GLU A 548 -20.16 -38.85 7.95
CA GLU A 548 -21.11 -39.19 9.02
C GLU A 548 -22.55 -38.58 8.94
N PHE A 549 -22.99 -38.10 7.76
CA PHE A 549 -24.32 -37.50 7.50
C PHE A 549 -25.49 -38.25 8.15
N VAL A 550 -25.45 -39.59 8.11
CA VAL A 550 -26.38 -40.48 8.82
C VAL A 550 -25.67 -41.73 9.34
N GLU A 551 -26.28 -42.48 10.28
CA GLU A 551 -25.73 -43.78 10.72
C GLU A 551 -25.66 -44.78 9.53
N ALA A 552 -24.57 -45.58 9.44
CA ALA A 552 -24.29 -46.61 8.41
C ALA A 552 -25.35 -47.75 8.19
N ASP A 553 -26.54 -47.66 8.77
CA ASP A 553 -27.69 -48.57 8.59
C ASP A 553 -29.01 -47.75 8.47
N ALA A 554 -28.93 -46.44 8.20
CA ALA A 554 -30.03 -45.49 8.16
C ALA A 554 -31.06 -45.80 7.06
N SER A 555 -32.28 -45.30 7.27
CA SER A 555 -33.37 -45.39 6.31
C SER A 555 -33.67 -44.03 5.65
N GLU A 556 -34.38 -44.05 4.52
CA GLU A 556 -34.88 -42.83 3.85
C GLU A 556 -35.71 -41.94 4.79
N ASP A 557 -36.35 -42.51 5.82
CA ASP A 557 -37.07 -41.75 6.85
C ASP A 557 -36.09 -41.02 7.80
N ASP A 558 -34.88 -41.55 8.05
CA ASP A 558 -33.86 -40.91 8.89
C ASP A 558 -33.12 -39.81 8.12
N VAL A 559 -32.80 -40.05 6.83
CA VAL A 559 -32.26 -39.02 5.90
C VAL A 559 -33.23 -37.84 5.72
N ARG A 560 -34.55 -38.10 5.74
CA ARG A 560 -35.60 -37.05 5.69
C ARG A 560 -35.83 -36.29 6.98
N ASP A 561 -35.29 -36.76 8.10
CA ASP A 561 -35.38 -36.06 9.38
C ASP A 561 -34.12 -35.18 9.61
N HIS A 562 -33.18 -35.11 8.64
CA HIS A 562 -32.02 -34.20 8.62
C HIS A 562 -32.41 -32.79 8.16
N ASP A 563 -31.86 -31.74 8.77
CA ASP A 563 -32.33 -30.36 8.58
C ASP A 563 -32.06 -29.79 7.16
N ARG A 564 -30.93 -30.16 6.53
CA ARG A 564 -30.61 -29.93 5.08
C ARG A 564 -31.51 -30.64 4.04
N VAL A 565 -32.58 -31.33 4.45
CA VAL A 565 -33.42 -32.19 3.58
C VAL A 565 -34.91 -31.90 3.78
N ASP A 566 -35.62 -31.61 2.69
CA ASP A 566 -37.04 -31.23 2.77
C ASP A 566 -38.01 -32.19 2.01
N ALA A 567 -39.22 -31.72 1.71
CA ALA A 567 -40.24 -32.45 0.96
C ALA A 567 -40.05 -32.42 -0.57
N GLU A 568 -39.23 -31.52 -1.10
CA GLU A 568 -38.91 -31.31 -2.50
C GLU A 568 -37.54 -31.96 -2.88
N THR A 569 -36.60 -32.07 -1.92
CA THR A 569 -35.35 -32.86 -2.02
C THR A 569 -35.55 -34.30 -2.55
N THR A 570 -34.69 -34.72 -3.49
CA THR A 570 -34.65 -36.07 -4.05
C THR A 570 -33.55 -36.93 -3.44
N ILE A 571 -33.93 -37.87 -2.57
CA ILE A 571 -33.01 -38.79 -1.87
C ILE A 571 -32.72 -40.05 -2.70
N TYR A 572 -31.47 -40.48 -2.67
CA TYR A 572 -30.94 -41.71 -3.25
C TYR A 572 -30.20 -42.50 -2.16
N MET A 573 -30.74 -43.66 -1.79
CA MET A 573 -30.16 -44.56 -0.76
C MET A 573 -29.08 -45.49 -1.36
N PRO A 574 -28.24 -46.17 -0.55
CA PRO A 574 -27.13 -46.98 -1.06
C PRO A 574 -27.54 -48.02 -2.11
N GLY A 575 -26.85 -48.02 -3.25
CA GLY A 575 -27.17 -48.86 -4.41
C GLY A 575 -28.32 -48.34 -5.29
N GLU A 576 -28.89 -47.18 -4.98
CA GLU A 576 -29.80 -46.42 -5.85
C GLU A 576 -29.07 -45.16 -6.33
N GLY A 577 -28.85 -45.03 -7.65
CA GLY A 577 -28.24 -43.81 -8.22
C GLY A 577 -26.72 -43.84 -8.44
N ASP A 578 -26.05 -44.96 -8.13
CA ASP A 578 -24.62 -45.25 -8.38
C ASP A 578 -24.05 -44.47 -9.58
N ARG A 579 -23.16 -43.52 -9.31
CA ARG A 579 -22.42 -42.72 -10.29
C ARG A 579 -21.05 -42.35 -9.74
N GLU A 580 -20.15 -41.96 -10.64
CA GLU A 580 -18.98 -41.15 -10.27
C GLU A 580 -19.49 -39.69 -10.18
N PHE A 581 -19.11 -38.98 -9.12
CA PHE A 581 -19.30 -37.53 -8.99
C PHE A 581 -18.05 -36.82 -9.55
N PRO A 582 -18.18 -35.59 -10.06
CA PRO A 582 -17.02 -34.78 -10.40
C PRO A 582 -16.28 -34.35 -9.11
N SER A 583 -14.99 -34.09 -9.26
CA SER A 583 -14.02 -33.74 -8.22
C SER A 583 -12.89 -32.95 -8.87
N ILE A 584 -12.08 -32.25 -8.07
CA ILE A 584 -10.86 -31.56 -8.54
C ILE A 584 -9.95 -32.55 -9.31
N ASP A 585 -9.35 -32.12 -10.42
CA ASP A 585 -8.28 -32.86 -11.08
C ASP A 585 -6.94 -32.55 -10.37
N GLU A 586 -6.66 -33.27 -9.29
CA GLU A 586 -5.46 -33.06 -8.46
C GLU A 586 -4.14 -33.13 -9.25
N ASP A 587 -4.08 -33.92 -10.32
CA ASP A 587 -2.89 -34.05 -11.19
C ASP A 587 -2.67 -32.75 -12.01
N HIS A 588 -3.76 -32.07 -12.40
CA HIS A 588 -3.73 -30.76 -13.04
C HIS A 588 -3.38 -29.66 -12.03
N VAL A 589 -4.09 -29.57 -10.90
CA VAL A 589 -3.88 -28.52 -9.89
C VAL A 589 -2.46 -28.52 -9.35
N ARG A 590 -1.90 -29.68 -8.96
CA ARG A 590 -0.49 -29.73 -8.53
C ARG A 590 0.50 -29.40 -9.66
N SER A 591 0.13 -29.62 -10.93
CA SER A 591 0.96 -29.20 -12.07
C SER A 591 0.84 -27.71 -12.40
N PHE A 592 -0.26 -27.05 -12.03
CA PHE A 592 -0.44 -25.60 -12.15
C PHE A 592 0.31 -24.87 -11.03
N LEU A 593 0.28 -25.41 -9.82
CA LEU A 593 1.04 -24.93 -8.65
C LEU A 593 2.55 -25.29 -8.69
N ASP A 594 3.03 -25.93 -9.76
CA ASP A 594 4.41 -26.45 -9.91
C ASP A 594 4.89 -27.40 -8.78
N ILE A 595 3.97 -27.98 -7.99
CA ILE A 595 4.25 -28.91 -6.88
C ILE A 595 4.69 -30.29 -7.43
N PRO A 596 5.86 -30.82 -7.04
CA PRO A 596 6.39 -32.06 -7.60
C PRO A 596 5.65 -33.31 -7.10
N ALA A 597 4.99 -34.03 -8.02
CA ALA A 597 4.34 -35.31 -7.71
C ALA A 597 5.31 -36.38 -7.12
N ASP A 598 4.83 -37.08 -6.10
CA ASP A 598 5.50 -37.91 -5.06
C ASP A 598 6.35 -39.15 -5.55
N ASP A 599 6.84 -39.19 -6.79
CA ASP A 599 7.60 -40.32 -7.36
C ASP A 599 8.79 -39.88 -8.27
N ALA A 600 9.38 -38.69 -8.03
CA ALA A 600 10.56 -38.15 -8.74
C ALA A 600 11.78 -37.86 -7.83
N GLU A 601 12.94 -38.47 -8.10
CA GLU A 601 14.21 -38.19 -7.40
C GLU A 601 15.09 -37.14 -8.14
N GLU A 602 15.54 -36.10 -7.39
CA GLU A 602 16.67 -35.14 -7.61
C GLU A 602 16.48 -33.88 -8.49
N GLU A 603 16.58 -32.71 -7.81
CA GLU A 603 17.11 -31.36 -8.22
C GLU A 603 16.39 -30.64 -9.40
N ASP A 604 15.85 -29.42 -9.28
CA ASP A 604 16.03 -28.31 -8.31
C ASP A 604 14.73 -28.00 -7.52
N GLY A 605 14.81 -27.25 -6.40
CA GLY A 605 13.66 -26.95 -5.53
C GLY A 605 13.29 -25.46 -5.51
N MET A 606 11.98 -25.20 -5.49
CA MET A 606 11.29 -23.94 -5.23
C MET A 606 10.07 -24.30 -4.34
N PRO A 607 9.98 -23.85 -3.07
CA PRO A 607 8.94 -24.35 -2.14
C PRO A 607 8.10 -23.27 -1.44
N GLY A 608 6.82 -23.53 -1.15
CA GLY A 608 6.25 -23.28 0.19
C GLY A 608 4.95 -22.45 0.41
N PHE A 609 4.31 -21.76 -0.55
CA PHE A 609 3.09 -20.87 -0.38
C PHE A 609 3.16 -19.51 0.43
N GLY A 610 2.54 -18.40 -0.04
CA GLY A 610 2.65 -17.00 0.50
C GLY A 610 1.35 -16.26 1.00
N GLY A 611 1.08 -14.98 0.68
CA GLY A 611 -0.06 -14.22 1.30
C GLY A 611 -0.86 -13.19 0.48
N LEU A 612 -0.27 -12.54 -0.55
CA LEU A 612 -0.95 -11.45 -1.27
C LEU A 612 -2.08 -11.91 -2.22
N ALA A 613 -2.02 -13.12 -2.79
CA ALA A 613 -3.09 -13.64 -3.65
C ALA A 613 -4.40 -13.85 -2.86
N ALA A 614 -4.31 -14.35 -1.63
CA ALA A 614 -5.46 -14.51 -0.73
C ALA A 614 -6.08 -13.16 -0.37
N VAL A 615 -5.27 -12.12 -0.12
CA VAL A 615 -5.78 -10.76 0.18
C VAL A 615 -6.35 -10.05 -1.05
N VAL A 616 -5.84 -10.29 -2.26
CA VAL A 616 -6.47 -9.79 -3.51
C VAL A 616 -7.79 -10.51 -3.79
N ALA A 617 -7.85 -11.83 -3.58
CA ALA A 617 -9.09 -12.60 -3.66
C ALA A 617 -10.11 -12.20 -2.58
N LEU A 618 -9.66 -11.99 -1.34
CA LEU A 618 -10.49 -11.47 -0.24
C LEU A 618 -10.88 -10.01 -0.44
N ALA A 619 -10.06 -9.16 -1.07
CA ALA A 619 -10.43 -7.79 -1.41
C ALA A 619 -11.45 -7.76 -2.55
N ALA A 620 -11.33 -8.63 -3.55
CA ALA A 620 -12.37 -8.83 -4.56
C ALA A 620 -13.67 -9.33 -3.92
N ALA A 621 -13.60 -10.33 -3.03
CA ALA A 621 -14.75 -10.86 -2.29
C ALA A 621 -15.37 -9.82 -1.33
N LEU A 622 -14.57 -9.03 -0.62
CA LEU A 622 -15.03 -7.98 0.30
C LEU A 622 -15.60 -6.78 -0.45
N ILE A 623 -15.06 -6.41 -1.61
CA ILE A 623 -15.64 -5.37 -2.49
C ILE A 623 -16.97 -5.86 -3.09
N ALA A 624 -17.11 -7.15 -3.40
CA ALA A 624 -18.38 -7.77 -3.76
C ALA A 624 -19.39 -7.77 -2.58
N LEU A 625 -18.97 -8.18 -1.38
CA LEU A 625 -19.79 -8.22 -0.16
C LEU A 625 -20.24 -6.82 0.33
N ARG A 626 -19.48 -5.75 0.05
CA ARG A 626 -19.78 -4.39 0.55
C ARG A 626 -20.89 -3.66 -0.22
N ARG A 627 -21.58 -4.30 -1.16
CA ARG A 627 -22.77 -3.76 -1.86
C ARG A 627 -24.10 -4.38 -1.38
N GLN A 628 -24.49 -4.07 -0.13
CA GLN A 628 -25.89 -4.13 0.34
C GLN A 628 -26.54 -2.73 0.50
#